data_AF-A0A9P8AW73-F1
#
_entry.id   AF-A0A9P8AW73-F1
#
_cell.length_a   1.000
_cell.length_b   1.000
_cell.length_c   1.000
_cell.angle_alpha   90.00
_cell.angle_beta   90.00
_cell.angle_gamma   90.00
#
_symmetry.space_group_name_H-M   'P 1'
#
loop_
_entity.id
_entity.type
_entity.pdbx_description
1 polymer ?
#
loop_
_entity_poly.entity_id
_entity_poly.type
_entity_poly.pdbx_seq_one_letter_code
_entity_poly.pdbx_strand_id
1 'polypeptide(L)'
;MQNEGVKELSLTERRIALLEQEIVARNKELVQVREDLKREQTVHRDERRLLDIRTQELQDAHTYLTINDTLSGNELVAKVESLNAEIYQVSAYMADSMSFRERVDPDSTPVEVVRWLGSYIVHLLCSPINDETRIQVVQIVTQASLVQCCADFISMWHIERHTDMNLSRLYAKIQATNTQVVAGRWRAMTRSGSKYETLSNVKKEWTNTIIRKLAIVLIFARWTGVGTDPTWDACTTFLVGKYGARIEEVVRLAIDLDRGMGEGIVSEDIMIFSVGRGSTFVPDTMQSCDGESPVRDPDHVLCTCELGLKISQSVEKDGHSAERLAILEKPKVVLYSTMSEMISRI
;
A
#
# COMPACT_ATOMS: atom_id res chain seq x y z
N MET A 1 -16.13 -109.66 9.09
CA MET A 1 -16.03 -108.42 9.92
C MET A 1 -14.62 -107.83 9.98
N GLN A 2 -13.53 -108.60 10.13
CA GLN A 2 -12.16 -108.02 10.21
C GLN A 2 -11.61 -107.38 8.91
N ASN A 3 -12.16 -107.72 7.73
CA ASN A 3 -11.62 -107.29 6.43
C ASN A 3 -12.30 -106.02 5.85
N GLU A 4 -13.46 -105.64 6.38
CA GLU A 4 -14.17 -104.40 5.99
C GLU A 4 -13.62 -103.18 6.73
N GLY A 5 -13.33 -103.31 8.03
CA GLY A 5 -12.76 -102.23 8.84
C GLY A 5 -11.37 -101.77 8.35
N VAL A 6 -10.56 -102.69 7.80
CA VAL A 6 -9.23 -102.34 7.23
C VAL A 6 -9.35 -101.54 5.92
N LYS A 7 -10.35 -101.86 5.08
CA LYS A 7 -10.62 -101.09 3.85
C LYS A 7 -11.15 -99.69 4.18
N GLU A 8 -12.05 -99.61 5.14
CA GLU A 8 -12.65 -98.35 5.59
C GLU A 8 -11.61 -97.42 6.25
N LEU A 9 -10.68 -97.98 7.04
CA LEU A 9 -9.49 -97.29 7.55
C LEU A 9 -8.56 -96.78 6.43
N SER A 10 -8.28 -97.60 5.41
CA SER A 10 -7.43 -97.15 4.29
C SER A 10 -8.07 -96.02 3.45
N LEU A 11 -9.41 -96.02 3.36
CA LEU A 11 -10.18 -95.00 2.66
C LEU A 11 -10.22 -93.69 3.44
N THR A 12 -10.38 -93.75 4.76
CA THR A 12 -10.31 -92.57 5.64
C THR A 12 -8.91 -91.99 5.69
N GLU A 13 -7.86 -92.80 5.76
CA GLU A 13 -6.45 -92.36 5.70
C GLU A 13 -6.13 -91.61 4.39
N ARG A 14 -6.57 -92.14 3.24
CA ARG A 14 -6.42 -91.43 1.95
C ARG A 14 -7.17 -90.11 1.91
N ARG A 15 -8.36 -90.05 2.51
CA ARG A 15 -9.18 -88.84 2.55
C ARG A 15 -8.57 -87.78 3.48
N ILE A 16 -7.97 -88.20 4.59
CA ILE A 16 -7.22 -87.31 5.49
C ILE A 16 -6.00 -86.74 4.76
N ALA A 17 -5.21 -87.58 4.08
CA ALA A 17 -4.04 -87.12 3.33
C ALA A 17 -4.40 -86.11 2.22
N LEU A 18 -5.52 -86.33 1.51
CA LEU A 18 -6.03 -85.38 0.50
C LEU A 18 -6.43 -84.04 1.13
N LEU A 19 -7.14 -84.06 2.26
CA LEU A 19 -7.56 -82.86 2.96
C LEU A 19 -6.37 -82.08 3.54
N GLU A 20 -5.36 -82.77 4.07
CA GLU A 20 -4.12 -82.15 4.53
C GLU A 20 -3.39 -81.44 3.39
N GLN A 21 -3.33 -82.08 2.22
CA GLN A 21 -2.73 -81.49 1.02
C GLN A 21 -3.49 -80.25 0.55
N GLU A 22 -4.83 -80.29 0.62
CA GLU A 22 -5.70 -79.16 0.29
C GLU A 22 -5.55 -78.00 1.30
N ILE A 23 -5.44 -78.30 2.60
CA ILE A 23 -5.18 -77.30 3.65
C ILE A 23 -3.82 -76.64 3.44
N VAL A 24 -2.77 -77.41 3.11
CA VAL A 24 -1.45 -76.87 2.82
C VAL A 24 -1.48 -75.96 1.59
N ALA A 25 -2.16 -76.37 0.52
CA ALA A 25 -2.34 -75.56 -0.68
C ALA A 25 -3.07 -74.25 -0.39
N ARG A 26 -4.19 -74.30 0.35
CA ARG A 26 -4.96 -73.12 0.77
C ARG A 26 -4.19 -72.20 1.71
N ASN A 27 -3.41 -72.76 2.64
CA ASN A 27 -2.55 -71.95 3.52
C ASN A 27 -1.48 -71.20 2.71
N LYS A 28 -0.90 -71.85 1.69
CA LYS A 28 0.06 -71.19 0.80
C LYS A 28 -0.59 -70.06 0.00
N GLU A 29 -1.79 -70.27 -0.54
CA GLU A 29 -2.56 -69.21 -1.20
C GLU A 29 -2.92 -68.05 -0.26
N LEU A 30 -3.33 -68.34 0.98
CA LEU A 30 -3.63 -67.31 1.98
C LEU A 30 -2.42 -66.46 2.33
N VAL A 31 -1.23 -67.07 2.44
CA VAL A 31 0.01 -66.32 2.66
C VAL A 31 0.30 -65.41 1.46
N GLN A 32 0.19 -65.95 0.24
CA GLN A 32 0.43 -65.17 -0.98
C GLN A 32 -0.53 -63.98 -1.09
N VAL A 33 -1.83 -64.20 -0.88
CA VAL A 33 -2.85 -63.12 -0.94
C VAL A 33 -2.62 -62.07 0.14
N ARG A 34 -2.16 -62.46 1.34
CA ARG A 34 -1.82 -61.49 2.40
C ARG A 34 -0.60 -60.65 2.05
N GLU A 35 0.42 -61.24 1.43
CA GLU A 35 1.59 -60.51 0.95
C GLU A 35 1.21 -59.55 -0.18
N ASP A 36 0.37 -60.00 -1.12
CA ASP A 36 -0.14 -59.17 -2.22
C ASP A 36 -0.98 -58.01 -1.68
N LEU A 37 -1.89 -58.28 -0.74
CA LEU A 37 -2.69 -57.25 -0.08
C LEU A 37 -1.83 -56.22 0.65
N LYS A 38 -0.77 -56.67 1.36
CA LYS A 38 0.14 -55.77 2.06
C LYS A 38 0.93 -54.89 1.09
N ARG A 39 1.37 -55.46 -0.05
CA ARG A 39 2.03 -54.71 -1.12
C ARG A 39 1.09 -53.66 -1.69
N GLU A 40 -0.13 -54.06 -2.05
CA GLU A 40 -1.15 -53.16 -2.58
C GLU A 40 -1.51 -52.03 -1.61
N GLN A 41 -1.68 -52.35 -0.32
CA GLN A 41 -1.91 -51.35 0.73
C GLN A 41 -0.75 -50.36 0.92
N THR A 42 0.46 -50.74 0.53
CA THR A 42 1.63 -49.86 0.58
C THR A 42 1.64 -48.95 -0.63
N VAL A 43 1.46 -49.51 -1.83
CA VAL A 43 1.33 -48.75 -3.09
C VAL A 43 0.20 -47.72 -2.99
N HIS A 44 -0.99 -48.14 -2.55
CA HIS A 44 -2.13 -47.24 -2.39
C HIS A 44 -1.86 -46.11 -1.37
N ARG A 45 -1.06 -46.37 -0.33
CA ARG A 45 -0.67 -45.33 0.64
C ARG A 45 0.29 -44.32 0.03
N ASP A 46 1.26 -44.78 -0.75
CA ASP A 46 2.22 -43.92 -1.43
C ASP A 46 1.56 -43.09 -2.53
N GLU A 47 0.64 -43.68 -3.29
CA GLU A 47 -0.18 -42.97 -4.28
C GLU A 47 -1.04 -41.87 -3.64
N ARG A 48 -1.68 -42.15 -2.50
CA ARG A 48 -2.43 -41.13 -1.75
C ARG A 48 -1.53 -39.97 -1.31
N ARG A 49 -0.34 -40.25 -0.79
CA ARG A 49 0.62 -39.21 -0.42
C ARG A 49 1.03 -38.36 -1.62
N LEU A 50 1.29 -39.00 -2.76
CA LEU A 50 1.66 -38.27 -3.98
C LEU A 50 0.51 -37.40 -4.48
N LEU A 51 -0.73 -37.91 -4.44
CA LEU A 51 -1.92 -37.15 -4.77
C LEU A 51 -2.11 -35.95 -3.84
N ASP A 52 -1.91 -36.11 -2.54
CA ASP A 52 -1.98 -35.00 -1.57
C ASP A 52 -0.93 -33.93 -1.89
N ILE A 53 0.31 -34.33 -2.16
CA ILE A 53 1.39 -33.41 -2.56
C ILE A 53 1.03 -32.66 -3.85
N ARG A 54 0.58 -33.37 -4.89
CA ARG A 54 0.21 -32.75 -6.17
C ARG A 54 -1.01 -31.84 -6.05
N THR A 55 -1.96 -32.19 -5.19
CA THR A 55 -3.12 -31.34 -4.90
C THR A 55 -2.67 -30.06 -4.23
N GLN A 56 -1.75 -30.13 -3.26
CA GLN A 56 -1.19 -28.94 -2.62
C GLN A 56 -0.41 -28.08 -3.62
N GLU A 57 0.47 -28.67 -4.43
CA GLU A 57 1.21 -27.94 -5.47
C GLU A 57 0.28 -27.26 -6.47
N LEU A 58 -0.80 -27.94 -6.88
CA LEU A 58 -1.82 -27.35 -7.76
C LEU A 58 -2.58 -26.23 -7.07
N GLN A 59 -2.92 -26.37 -5.78
CA GLN A 59 -3.58 -25.32 -5.01
C GLN A 59 -2.71 -24.07 -4.88
N ASP A 60 -1.41 -24.25 -4.61
CA ASP A 60 -0.43 -23.17 -4.50
C ASP A 60 -0.21 -22.49 -5.86
N ALA A 61 -0.07 -23.28 -6.94
CA ALA A 61 0.03 -22.77 -8.29
C ALA A 61 -1.25 -22.03 -8.72
N HIS A 62 -2.43 -22.54 -8.39
CA HIS A 62 -3.70 -21.86 -8.64
C HIS A 62 -3.79 -20.55 -7.88
N THR A 63 -3.42 -20.52 -6.61
CA THR A 63 -3.40 -19.29 -5.80
C THR A 63 -2.48 -18.24 -6.43
N TYR A 64 -1.30 -18.65 -6.87
CA TYR A 64 -0.37 -17.78 -7.58
C TYR A 64 -0.93 -17.29 -8.94
N LEU A 65 -1.55 -18.18 -9.73
CA LEU A 65 -2.10 -17.87 -11.06
C LEU A 65 -3.36 -17.00 -11.02
N THR A 66 -4.15 -17.06 -9.94
CA THR A 66 -5.44 -16.37 -9.82
C THR A 66 -5.32 -14.91 -9.36
N ILE A 67 -4.13 -14.45 -8.98
CA ILE A 67 -3.89 -13.03 -8.72
C ILE A 67 -3.96 -12.28 -10.06
N ASN A 68 -5.14 -11.71 -10.29
CA ASN A 68 -5.48 -10.80 -11.38
C ASN A 68 -5.83 -9.42 -10.80
N ASP A 69 -5.95 -8.42 -11.67
CA ASP A 69 -6.40 -7.09 -11.23
C ASP A 69 -7.82 -7.19 -10.65
N THR A 70 -7.98 -6.68 -9.43
CA THR A 70 -9.25 -6.58 -8.72
C THR A 70 -9.85 -5.18 -8.78
N LEU A 71 -9.09 -4.21 -9.29
CA LEU A 71 -9.51 -2.83 -9.51
C LEU A 71 -9.15 -2.39 -10.94
N SER A 72 -9.97 -1.51 -11.49
CA SER A 72 -9.69 -0.79 -12.72
C SER A 72 -8.95 0.53 -12.46
N GLY A 73 -8.27 1.07 -13.48
CA GLY A 73 -7.63 2.38 -13.40
C GLY A 73 -8.61 3.51 -13.02
N ASN A 74 -9.85 3.45 -13.50
CA ASN A 74 -10.89 4.44 -13.18
C ASN A 74 -11.30 4.39 -11.70
N GLU A 75 -11.36 3.21 -11.10
CA GLU A 75 -11.65 3.07 -9.66
C GLU A 75 -10.52 3.63 -8.80
N LEU A 76 -9.26 3.52 -9.26
CA LEU A 76 -8.13 4.16 -8.59
C LEU A 76 -8.15 5.67 -8.72
N VAL A 77 -8.48 6.20 -9.91
CA VAL A 77 -8.66 7.65 -10.10
C VAL A 77 -9.74 8.16 -9.13
N ALA A 78 -10.89 7.50 -9.04
CA ALA A 78 -11.95 7.89 -8.11
C ALA A 78 -11.49 7.85 -6.62
N LYS A 79 -10.64 6.90 -6.25
CA LYS A 79 -10.02 6.84 -4.90
C LYS A 79 -9.06 8.01 -4.66
N VAL A 80 -8.24 8.38 -5.65
CA VAL A 80 -7.35 9.55 -5.59
C VAL A 80 -8.16 10.84 -5.45
N GLU A 81 -9.19 11.02 -6.27
CA GLU A 81 -10.11 12.16 -6.21
C GLU A 81 -10.79 12.26 -4.84
N SER A 82 -11.26 11.14 -4.30
CA SER A 82 -11.88 11.08 -2.96
C SER A 82 -10.90 11.51 -1.86
N LEU A 83 -9.65 11.05 -1.93
CA LEU A 83 -8.60 11.45 -0.99
C LEU A 83 -8.27 12.94 -1.13
N ASN A 84 -8.10 13.44 -2.36
CA ASN A 84 -7.83 14.86 -2.63
C ASN A 84 -8.97 15.75 -2.13
N ALA A 85 -10.23 15.35 -2.35
CA ALA A 85 -11.40 16.08 -1.88
C ALA A 85 -11.46 16.15 -0.34
N GLU A 86 -11.19 15.04 0.35
CA GLU A 86 -11.16 15.02 1.82
C GLU A 86 -10.03 15.90 2.36
N ILE A 87 -8.83 15.83 1.77
CA ILE A 87 -7.69 16.69 2.11
C ILE A 87 -8.04 18.17 1.93
N TYR A 88 -8.68 18.54 0.81
CA TYR A 88 -9.13 19.91 0.57
C TYR A 88 -10.14 20.36 1.63
N GLN A 89 -11.17 19.55 1.90
CA GLN A 89 -12.23 19.89 2.85
C GLN A 89 -11.71 20.08 4.27
N VAL A 90 -10.84 19.17 4.77
CA VAL A 90 -10.28 19.32 6.12
C VAL A 90 -9.37 20.55 6.20
N SER A 91 -8.62 20.86 5.13
CA SER A 91 -7.73 22.03 5.10
C SER A 91 -8.52 23.35 5.10
N ALA A 92 -9.57 23.44 4.30
CA ALA A 92 -10.48 24.59 4.28
C ALA A 92 -11.17 24.78 5.63
N TYR A 93 -11.75 23.71 6.18
CA TYR A 93 -12.41 23.75 7.48
C TYR A 93 -11.45 24.15 8.62
N MET A 94 -10.22 23.68 8.59
CA MET A 94 -9.19 24.10 9.55
C MET A 94 -8.88 25.59 9.44
N ALA A 95 -8.66 26.10 8.22
CA ALA A 95 -8.32 27.50 8.02
C ALA A 95 -9.48 28.44 8.40
N ASP A 96 -10.71 28.13 7.99
CA ASP A 96 -11.90 28.96 8.22
C ASP A 96 -12.32 29.03 9.70
N SER A 97 -12.06 27.96 10.46
CA SER A 97 -12.54 27.85 11.84
C SER A 97 -11.48 28.22 12.89
N MET A 98 -10.38 28.83 12.47
CA MET A 98 -9.26 29.25 13.31
C MET A 98 -9.04 30.77 13.27
N SER A 99 -8.37 31.27 14.32
CA SER A 99 -7.97 32.67 14.42
C SER A 99 -6.47 32.77 14.65
N PHE A 100 -5.86 33.71 13.95
CA PHE A 100 -4.41 33.87 13.88
C PHE A 100 -4.01 35.30 14.27
N ARG A 101 -2.76 35.53 14.62
CA ARG A 101 -2.21 36.85 14.94
C ARG A 101 -1.05 37.20 14.01
N GLU A 102 -0.77 38.49 13.88
CA GLU A 102 0.47 38.97 13.28
C GLU A 102 1.69 38.53 14.12
N ARG A 103 2.80 38.17 13.47
CA ARG A 103 4.09 37.97 14.13
C ARG A 103 5.16 38.85 13.51
N VAL A 104 6.03 39.34 14.38
CA VAL A 104 7.32 39.93 14.06
C VAL A 104 8.38 38.90 14.47
N ASP A 105 9.22 38.53 13.50
CA ASP A 105 10.49 37.79 13.58
C ASP A 105 10.52 36.26 13.24
N PRO A 106 10.97 35.88 12.03
CA PRO A 106 11.17 34.50 11.56
C PRO A 106 12.53 33.86 11.91
N ASP A 107 13.49 34.59 12.50
CA ASP A 107 14.90 34.16 12.61
C ASP A 107 15.19 33.01 13.61
N SER A 108 14.17 32.51 14.32
CA SER A 108 14.28 31.39 15.28
C SER A 108 13.71 30.06 14.78
N THR A 109 13.51 29.89 13.47
CA THR A 109 12.89 28.69 12.89
C THR A 109 13.84 27.48 12.92
N PRO A 110 13.43 26.31 13.46
CA PRO A 110 14.23 25.10 13.38
C PRO A 110 14.52 24.65 11.94
N VAL A 111 15.77 24.26 11.66
CA VAL A 111 16.23 23.83 10.33
C VAL A 111 15.38 22.71 9.73
N GLU A 112 14.86 21.79 10.56
CA GLU A 112 14.02 20.68 10.11
C GLU A 112 12.69 21.14 9.53
N VAL A 113 12.09 22.19 10.09
CA VAL A 113 10.84 22.79 9.59
C VAL A 113 11.10 23.48 8.26
N VAL A 114 12.21 24.23 8.14
CA VAL A 114 12.61 24.85 6.88
C VAL A 114 12.90 23.80 5.81
N ARG A 115 13.53 22.67 6.17
CA ARG A 115 13.78 21.57 5.23
C ARG A 115 12.46 20.99 4.70
N TRP A 116 11.47 20.82 5.57
CA TRP A 116 10.16 20.28 5.22
C TRP A 116 9.28 21.30 4.46
N LEU A 117 8.85 22.39 5.10
CA LEU A 117 7.95 23.38 4.50
C LEU A 117 8.63 24.28 3.47
N GLY A 118 9.93 24.56 3.63
CA GLY A 118 10.65 25.51 2.81
C GLY A 118 10.67 26.90 3.43
N SER A 119 11.77 27.62 3.23
CA SER A 119 11.97 28.96 3.79
C SER A 119 10.88 29.94 3.37
N TYR A 120 10.46 29.90 2.09
CA TYR A 120 9.42 30.77 1.58
C TYR A 120 8.07 30.53 2.26
N ILE A 121 7.62 29.28 2.39
CA ILE A 121 6.37 28.97 3.10
C ILE A 121 6.40 29.39 4.57
N VAL A 122 7.52 29.14 5.26
CA VAL A 122 7.70 29.60 6.64
C VAL A 122 7.61 31.12 6.72
N HIS A 123 8.29 31.83 5.81
CA HIS A 123 8.24 33.28 5.75
C HIS A 123 6.80 33.77 5.51
N LEU A 124 6.05 33.14 4.61
CA LEU A 124 4.65 33.49 4.35
C LEU A 124 3.74 33.33 5.57
N LEU A 125 3.84 32.20 6.28
CA LEU A 125 3.07 31.96 7.50
C LEU A 125 3.35 33.03 8.57
N CYS A 126 4.60 33.50 8.64
CA CYS A 126 5.06 34.51 9.58
C CYS A 126 4.87 35.95 9.10
N SER A 127 4.51 36.19 7.84
CA SER A 127 4.48 37.54 7.27
C SER A 127 3.32 38.38 7.84
N PRO A 128 3.47 39.72 7.89
CA PRO A 128 2.37 40.63 8.19
C PRO A 128 1.45 40.74 6.97
N ILE A 129 0.51 39.80 6.87
CA ILE A 129 -0.56 39.76 5.87
C ILE A 129 -1.91 39.90 6.55
N ASN A 130 -2.89 40.43 5.83
CA ASN A 130 -4.27 40.56 6.31
C ASN A 130 -4.89 39.17 6.62
N ASP A 131 -5.99 39.17 7.38
CA ASP A 131 -6.63 37.94 7.85
C ASP A 131 -7.14 37.04 6.73
N GLU A 132 -7.69 37.61 5.64
CA GLU A 132 -8.20 36.85 4.50
C GLU A 132 -7.08 36.09 3.78
N THR A 133 -5.98 36.78 3.45
CA THR A 133 -4.79 36.17 2.86
C THR A 133 -4.17 35.16 3.81
N ARG A 134 -4.19 35.42 5.12
CA ARG A 134 -3.69 34.46 6.12
C ARG A 134 -4.47 33.16 6.13
N ILE A 135 -5.80 33.23 6.08
CA ILE A 135 -6.66 32.04 5.98
C ILE A 135 -6.30 31.24 4.72
N GLN A 136 -6.16 31.89 3.57
CA GLN A 136 -5.79 31.24 2.30
C GLN A 136 -4.40 30.59 2.37
N VAL A 137 -3.40 31.28 2.92
CA VAL A 137 -2.04 30.73 3.11
C VAL A 137 -2.08 29.51 4.03
N VAL A 138 -2.79 29.58 5.15
CA VAL A 138 -2.91 28.44 6.08
C VAL A 138 -3.61 27.26 5.43
N GLN A 139 -4.67 27.49 4.65
CA GLN A 139 -5.33 26.44 3.89
C GLN A 139 -4.36 25.76 2.91
N ILE A 140 -3.66 26.53 2.08
CA ILE A 140 -2.71 26.00 1.08
C ILE A 140 -1.61 25.18 1.75
N VAL A 141 -1.04 25.69 2.85
CA VAL A 141 0.06 25.00 3.54
C VAL A 141 -0.43 23.75 4.26
N THR A 142 -1.62 23.79 4.85
CA THR A 142 -2.27 22.63 5.49
C THR A 142 -2.54 21.55 4.46
N GLN A 143 -3.13 21.92 3.31
CA GLN A 143 -3.41 21.04 2.20
C GLN A 143 -2.14 20.40 1.66
N ALA A 144 -1.13 21.20 1.34
CA ALA A 144 0.15 20.69 0.86
C ALA A 144 0.86 19.77 1.86
N SER A 145 0.75 20.08 3.15
CA SER A 145 1.28 19.23 4.22
C SER A 145 0.61 17.86 4.24
N LEU A 146 -0.72 17.81 4.13
CA LEU A 146 -1.49 16.57 4.10
C LEU A 146 -1.22 15.76 2.82
N VAL A 147 -1.14 16.40 1.66
CA VAL A 147 -0.75 15.77 0.40
C VAL A 147 0.62 15.13 0.52
N GLN A 148 1.63 15.87 1.01
CA GLN A 148 2.97 15.33 1.16
C GLN A 148 3.00 14.18 2.16
N CYS A 149 2.24 14.26 3.26
CA CYS A 149 2.08 13.14 4.17
C CYS A 149 1.55 11.92 3.43
N CYS A 150 0.41 12.04 2.74
CA CYS A 150 -0.21 10.92 2.04
C CYS A 150 0.74 10.35 0.97
N ALA A 151 1.46 11.23 0.27
CA ALA A 151 2.49 10.83 -0.69
C ALA A 151 3.57 9.96 -0.04
N ASP A 152 4.19 10.47 1.03
CA ASP A 152 5.22 9.77 1.79
C ASP A 152 4.70 8.41 2.27
N PHE A 153 3.50 8.38 2.87
CA PHE A 153 2.92 7.16 3.40
C PHE A 153 2.66 6.14 2.31
N ILE A 154 1.92 6.48 1.25
CA ILE A 154 1.53 5.52 0.21
C ILE A 154 2.78 4.95 -0.48
N SER A 155 3.81 5.76 -0.74
CA SER A 155 5.06 5.30 -1.35
C SER A 155 5.88 4.33 -0.48
N MET A 156 5.73 4.35 0.85
CA MET A 156 6.45 3.43 1.74
C MET A 156 5.96 1.99 1.60
N TRP A 157 6.89 1.04 1.62
CA TRP A 157 6.68 -0.40 1.76
C TRP A 157 6.53 -0.85 3.21
N HIS A 158 7.08 -0.09 4.16
CA HIS A 158 7.04 -0.43 5.57
C HIS A 158 7.17 0.82 6.46
N ILE A 159 6.68 0.77 7.70
CA ILE A 159 6.77 1.91 8.64
C ILE A 159 8.22 2.10 9.13
N GLU A 160 8.93 1.01 9.38
CA GLU A 160 10.33 1.05 9.74
C GLU A 160 11.19 1.38 8.51
N ARG A 161 11.90 2.51 8.57
CA ARG A 161 12.71 3.07 7.47
C ARG A 161 13.73 2.09 6.88
N HIS A 162 14.42 1.32 7.72
CA HIS A 162 15.45 0.39 7.22
C HIS A 162 14.82 -0.72 6.35
N THR A 163 13.73 -1.30 6.84
CA THR A 163 12.95 -2.32 6.12
C THR A 163 12.33 -1.75 4.85
N ASP A 164 11.76 -0.54 4.92
CA ASP A 164 11.23 0.18 3.76
C ASP A 164 12.25 0.37 2.63
N MET A 165 13.44 0.86 2.97
CA MET A 165 14.53 1.06 2.00
C MET A 165 14.98 -0.27 1.37
N ASN A 166 15.03 -1.35 2.15
CA ASN A 166 15.45 -2.65 1.66
C ASN A 166 14.40 -3.27 0.74
N LEU A 167 13.12 -3.20 1.10
CA LEU A 167 12.00 -3.67 0.27
C LEU A 167 11.91 -2.88 -1.03
N SER A 168 12.02 -1.55 -0.97
CA SER A 168 12.05 -0.67 -2.15
C SER A 168 13.18 -1.06 -3.12
N ARG A 169 14.39 -1.28 -2.59
CA ARG A 169 15.55 -1.68 -3.40
C ARG A 169 15.40 -3.08 -3.98
N LEU A 170 14.82 -4.00 -3.21
CA LEU A 170 14.55 -5.36 -3.67
C LEU A 170 13.51 -5.36 -4.78
N TYR A 171 12.44 -4.56 -4.63
CA TYR A 171 11.42 -4.41 -5.66
C TYR A 171 11.98 -3.90 -6.97
N ALA A 172 12.80 -2.85 -6.95
CA ALA A 172 13.43 -2.30 -8.15
C ALA A 172 14.27 -3.36 -8.91
N LYS A 173 14.94 -4.27 -8.18
CA LYS A 173 15.66 -5.40 -8.79
C LYS A 173 14.71 -6.42 -9.40
N ILE A 174 13.61 -6.73 -8.72
CA ILE A 174 12.61 -7.70 -9.21
C ILE A 174 11.95 -7.16 -10.48
N GLN A 175 11.55 -5.90 -10.48
CA GLN A 175 11.00 -5.20 -11.64
C GLN A 175 11.96 -5.22 -12.83
N ALA A 176 13.26 -5.00 -12.60
CA ALA A 176 14.27 -5.00 -13.67
C ALA A 176 14.63 -6.39 -14.22
N THR A 177 14.33 -7.48 -13.51
CA THR A 177 14.80 -8.84 -13.85
C THR A 177 13.67 -9.81 -14.17
N ASN A 178 12.41 -9.43 -13.97
CA ASN A 178 11.25 -10.29 -14.16
C ASN A 178 10.20 -9.60 -15.03
N THR A 179 9.21 -10.37 -15.48
CA THR A 179 8.05 -9.80 -16.18
C THR A 179 7.20 -8.96 -15.21
N GLN A 180 6.46 -8.00 -15.76
CA GLN A 180 5.58 -7.12 -15.01
C GLN A 180 4.60 -7.90 -14.10
N VAL A 181 4.04 -9.01 -14.59
CA VAL A 181 3.12 -9.85 -13.81
C VAL A 181 3.80 -10.45 -12.58
N VAL A 182 5.06 -10.89 -12.70
CA VAL A 182 5.83 -11.45 -11.57
C VAL A 182 6.16 -10.34 -10.57
N ALA A 183 6.58 -9.17 -11.05
CA ALA A 183 6.88 -8.02 -10.20
C ALA A 183 5.62 -7.53 -9.45
N GLY A 184 4.51 -7.34 -10.15
CA GLY A 184 3.23 -6.91 -9.57
C GLY A 184 2.71 -7.89 -8.52
N ARG A 185 2.80 -9.20 -8.75
CA ARG A 185 2.44 -10.22 -7.74
C ARG A 185 3.35 -10.16 -6.52
N TRP A 186 4.65 -10.01 -6.73
CA TRP A 186 5.59 -9.85 -5.62
C TRP A 186 5.26 -8.60 -4.79
N ARG A 187 4.93 -7.48 -5.45
CA ARG A 187 4.47 -6.25 -4.77
C ARG A 187 3.23 -6.54 -3.93
N ALA A 188 2.20 -7.13 -4.52
CA ALA A 188 0.93 -7.40 -3.83
C ALA A 188 1.12 -8.29 -2.58
N MET A 189 1.87 -9.39 -2.71
CA MET A 189 2.16 -10.27 -1.58
C MET A 189 3.00 -9.57 -0.51
N THR A 190 4.01 -8.80 -0.91
CA THR A 190 4.91 -8.13 0.04
C THR A 190 4.19 -7.01 0.77
N ARG A 191 3.40 -6.17 0.09
CA ARG A 191 2.70 -5.05 0.72
C ARG A 191 1.61 -5.51 1.68
N SER A 192 0.87 -6.57 1.33
CA SER A 192 -0.15 -7.14 2.21
C SER A 192 0.43 -7.71 3.52
N GLY A 193 1.65 -8.26 3.48
CA GLY A 193 2.31 -8.84 4.65
C GLY A 193 3.22 -7.91 5.47
N SER A 194 3.69 -6.79 4.90
CA SER A 194 4.70 -5.93 5.54
C SER A 194 4.09 -4.71 6.22
N LYS A 195 3.52 -3.78 5.45
CA LYS A 195 3.08 -2.47 5.95
C LYS A 195 1.91 -2.53 6.92
N TYR A 196 1.04 -3.54 6.78
CA TYR A 196 -0.26 -3.61 7.44
C TYR A 196 -0.39 -4.69 8.50
N GLU A 197 0.71 -5.27 8.95
CA GLU A 197 0.73 -6.35 9.95
C GLU A 197 -0.13 -6.02 11.18
N THR A 198 -0.06 -4.78 11.67
CA THR A 198 -0.96 -4.28 12.74
C THR A 198 -1.65 -2.99 12.30
N LEU A 199 -2.78 -3.12 11.59
CA LEU A 199 -3.53 -1.99 11.04
C LEU A 199 -3.87 -0.89 12.07
N SER A 200 -4.18 -1.25 13.32
CA SER A 200 -4.46 -0.27 14.38
C SER A 200 -3.25 0.59 14.73
N ASN A 201 -2.05 -0.01 14.82
CA ASN A 201 -0.80 0.70 15.07
C ASN A 201 -0.45 1.61 13.89
N VAL A 202 -0.61 1.11 12.65
CA VAL A 202 -0.38 1.89 11.43
C VAL A 202 -1.26 3.14 11.43
N LYS A 203 -2.57 2.98 11.66
CA LYS A 203 -3.51 4.11 11.74
C LYS A 203 -3.10 5.10 12.82
N LYS A 204 -2.81 4.63 14.04
CA LYS A 204 -2.45 5.48 15.17
C LYS A 204 -1.16 6.28 14.91
N GLU A 205 -0.09 5.62 14.48
CA GLU A 205 1.19 6.28 14.19
C GLU A 205 1.07 7.30 13.06
N TRP A 206 0.23 6.99 12.08
CA TRP A 206 0.02 7.88 10.95
C TRP A 206 -0.84 9.09 11.29
N THR A 207 -1.95 8.89 12.02
CA THR A 207 -2.75 9.98 12.59
C THR A 207 -1.86 10.91 13.44
N ASN A 208 -1.02 10.34 14.31
CA ASN A 208 -0.07 11.11 15.11
C ASN A 208 0.90 11.91 14.23
N THR A 209 1.44 11.31 13.17
CA THR A 209 2.36 11.99 12.26
C THR A 209 1.72 13.18 11.55
N ILE A 210 0.48 13.02 11.07
CA ILE A 210 -0.30 14.12 10.49
C ILE A 210 -0.51 15.22 11.53
N ILE A 211 -0.99 14.88 12.73
CA ILE A 211 -1.24 15.85 13.80
C ILE A 211 0.03 16.65 14.15
N ARG A 212 1.19 16.00 14.26
CA ARG A 212 2.47 16.68 14.52
C ARG A 212 2.81 17.68 13.42
N LYS A 213 2.67 17.30 12.15
CA LYS A 213 2.94 18.18 11.01
C LYS A 213 1.96 19.36 10.95
N LEU A 214 0.69 19.12 11.23
CA LEU A 214 -0.33 20.17 11.32
C LEU A 214 -0.06 21.13 12.49
N ALA A 215 0.37 20.63 13.64
CA ALA A 215 0.73 21.46 14.79
C ALA A 215 1.87 22.44 14.44
N ILE A 216 2.87 22.00 13.66
CA ILE A 216 3.92 22.88 13.14
C ILE A 216 3.29 24.03 12.34
N VAL A 217 2.40 23.73 11.37
CA VAL A 217 1.74 24.76 10.56
C VAL A 217 1.02 25.77 11.45
N LEU A 218 0.26 25.32 12.46
CA LEU A 218 -0.46 26.20 13.38
C LEU A 218 0.44 27.09 14.23
N ILE A 219 1.56 26.55 14.73
CA ILE A 219 2.54 27.29 15.53
C ILE A 219 3.16 28.42 14.69
N PHE A 220 3.51 28.14 13.43
CA PHE A 220 4.08 29.15 12.53
C PHE A 220 3.03 30.15 12.03
N ALA A 221 1.79 29.71 11.84
CA ALA A 221 0.65 30.58 11.52
C ALA A 221 0.18 31.43 12.71
N ARG A 222 0.73 31.22 13.92
CA ARG A 222 0.39 31.97 15.14
C ARG A 222 -1.08 31.84 15.52
N TRP A 223 -1.57 30.61 15.44
CA TRP A 223 -2.89 30.27 15.93
C TRP A 223 -3.05 30.59 17.41
N THR A 224 -4.21 31.15 17.78
CA THR A 224 -4.47 31.70 19.12
C THR A 224 -5.50 30.94 19.96
N GLY A 225 -6.00 29.81 19.45
CA GLY A 225 -7.16 29.13 20.05
C GLY A 225 -6.94 28.53 21.44
N VAL A 226 -5.71 28.41 21.93
CA VAL A 226 -5.39 27.92 23.29
C VAL A 226 -4.51 28.93 24.06
N GLY A 227 -4.59 30.21 23.70
CA GLY A 227 -3.86 31.30 24.36
C GLY A 227 -2.73 31.89 23.52
N THR A 228 -1.90 32.72 24.15
CA THR A 228 -0.73 33.34 23.53
C THR A 228 0.44 32.37 23.53
N ASP A 229 0.95 32.02 22.35
CA ASP A 229 2.04 31.05 22.13
C ASP A 229 1.70 29.63 22.66
N PRO A 230 0.73 28.94 22.03
CA PRO A 230 0.31 27.62 22.49
C PRO A 230 1.46 26.62 22.49
N THR A 231 1.55 25.82 23.56
CA THR A 231 2.54 24.74 23.64
C THR A 231 2.26 23.68 22.57
N TRP A 232 3.28 22.89 22.24
CA TRP A 232 3.14 21.75 21.33
C TRP A 232 1.99 20.82 21.73
N ASP A 233 1.94 20.45 23.01
CA ASP A 233 0.93 19.53 23.56
C ASP A 233 -0.50 20.10 23.48
N ALA A 234 -0.65 21.41 23.72
CA ALA A 234 -1.92 22.11 23.57
C ALA A 234 -2.41 22.10 22.11
N CYS A 235 -1.51 22.34 21.15
CA CYS A 235 -1.84 22.28 19.71
C CYS A 235 -2.27 20.87 19.31
N THR A 236 -1.52 19.85 19.71
CA THR A 236 -1.85 18.46 19.34
C THR A 236 -3.15 18.00 19.98
N THR A 237 -3.40 18.33 21.25
CA THR A 237 -4.65 17.99 21.95
C THR A 237 -5.86 18.64 21.29
N PHE A 238 -5.74 19.92 20.91
CA PHE A 238 -6.80 20.61 20.17
C PHE A 238 -7.07 19.99 18.80
N LEU A 239 -6.01 19.69 18.04
CA LEU A 239 -6.12 19.07 16.72
C LEU A 239 -6.83 17.71 16.79
N VAL A 240 -6.45 16.88 17.75
CA VAL A 240 -7.11 15.59 18.03
C VAL A 240 -8.58 15.80 18.35
N GLY A 241 -8.89 16.71 19.27
CA GLY A 241 -10.27 16.92 19.73
C GLY A 241 -11.19 17.49 18.65
N LYS A 242 -10.71 18.45 17.85
CA LYS A 242 -11.56 19.17 16.88
C LYS A 242 -11.56 18.54 15.48
N TYR A 243 -10.44 18.00 15.02
CA TYR A 243 -10.28 17.51 13.65
C TYR A 243 -9.93 16.02 13.57
N GLY A 244 -9.78 15.32 14.70
CA GLY A 244 -9.35 13.93 14.75
C GLY A 244 -10.14 13.01 13.83
N ALA A 245 -11.48 13.09 13.83
CA ALA A 245 -12.32 12.26 12.97
C ALA A 245 -12.09 12.50 11.46
N ARG A 246 -11.86 13.74 11.04
CA ARG A 246 -11.57 14.08 9.63
C ARG A 246 -10.14 13.63 9.24
N ILE A 247 -9.18 13.78 10.16
CA ILE A 247 -7.82 13.27 9.96
C ILE A 247 -7.82 11.74 9.85
N GLU A 248 -8.59 11.05 10.69
CA GLU A 248 -8.75 9.60 10.61
C GLU A 248 -9.37 9.16 9.27
N GLU A 249 -10.28 9.96 8.71
CA GLU A 249 -10.85 9.70 7.39
C GLU A 249 -9.82 9.86 6.27
N VAL A 250 -8.96 10.90 6.32
CA VAL A 250 -7.81 11.04 5.40
C VAL A 250 -6.91 9.80 5.49
N VAL A 251 -6.58 9.35 6.71
CA VAL A 251 -5.78 8.15 6.94
C VAL A 251 -6.44 6.91 6.35
N ARG A 252 -7.76 6.75 6.54
CA ARG A 252 -8.54 5.64 6.00
C ARG A 252 -8.50 5.62 4.47
N LEU A 253 -8.74 6.76 3.82
CA LEU A 253 -8.70 6.91 2.36
C LEU A 253 -7.30 6.65 1.80
N ALA A 254 -6.26 7.15 2.45
CA ALA A 254 -4.88 6.89 2.05
C ALA A 254 -4.50 5.40 2.14
N ILE A 255 -4.98 4.69 3.18
CA ILE A 255 -4.78 3.23 3.30
C ILE A 255 -5.55 2.48 2.20
N ASP A 256 -6.80 2.85 1.95
CA ASP A 256 -7.62 2.22 0.92
C ASP A 256 -7.02 2.40 -0.49
N LEU A 257 -6.54 3.60 -0.80
CA LEU A 257 -5.82 3.89 -2.04
C LEU A 257 -4.52 3.08 -2.14
N ASP A 258 -3.71 3.05 -1.07
CA ASP A 258 -2.44 2.32 -1.07
C ASP A 258 -2.61 0.82 -1.29
N ARG A 259 -3.60 0.22 -0.63
CA ARG A 259 -3.93 -1.21 -0.83
C ARG A 259 -4.48 -1.45 -2.22
N GLY A 260 -5.32 -0.54 -2.73
CA GLY A 260 -5.83 -0.64 -4.09
C GLY A 260 -4.71 -0.65 -5.14
N MET A 261 -3.74 0.24 -5.01
CA MET A 261 -2.60 0.30 -5.94
C MET A 261 -1.59 -0.83 -5.73
N GLY A 262 -1.31 -1.14 -4.47
CA GLY A 262 -0.25 -2.06 -4.06
C GLY A 262 -0.62 -3.53 -4.19
N GLU A 263 -1.87 -3.87 -3.86
CA GLU A 263 -2.39 -5.24 -3.80
C GLU A 263 -3.41 -5.51 -4.91
N GLY A 264 -4.18 -4.50 -5.30
CA GLY A 264 -5.34 -4.68 -6.18
C GLY A 264 -5.02 -4.73 -7.67
N ILE A 265 -3.88 -4.23 -8.11
CA ILE A 265 -3.45 -4.26 -9.52
C ILE A 265 -2.07 -4.90 -9.60
N VAL A 266 -1.90 -5.87 -10.48
CA VAL A 266 -0.65 -6.61 -10.72
C VAL A 266 -0.18 -6.50 -12.17
N SER A 267 -1.07 -6.15 -13.10
CA SER A 267 -0.73 -5.98 -14.51
C SER A 267 0.16 -4.77 -14.78
N GLU A 268 0.15 -3.77 -13.90
CA GLU A 268 0.82 -2.49 -14.08
C GLU A 268 1.41 -1.95 -12.76
N ASP A 269 2.39 -1.06 -12.88
CA ASP A 269 3.00 -0.35 -11.75
C ASP A 269 2.41 1.04 -11.61
N ILE A 270 1.45 1.16 -10.70
CA ILE A 270 0.73 2.41 -10.47
C ILE A 270 1.36 3.13 -9.29
N MET A 271 1.63 4.42 -9.48
CA MET A 271 2.26 5.27 -8.51
C MET A 271 1.48 6.56 -8.38
N ILE A 272 1.22 6.95 -7.13
CA ILE A 272 0.91 8.34 -6.85
C ILE A 272 2.17 9.18 -7.00
N PHE A 273 1.99 10.46 -7.26
CA PHE A 273 3.11 11.39 -7.24
C PHE A 273 2.69 12.79 -6.83
N SER A 274 3.61 13.48 -6.18
CA SER A 274 3.58 14.93 -5.96
C SER A 274 4.76 15.58 -6.69
N VAL A 275 4.63 16.85 -7.03
CA VAL A 275 5.70 17.63 -7.66
C VAL A 275 6.48 18.36 -6.57
N GLY A 276 7.80 18.22 -6.61
CA GLY A 276 8.70 18.83 -5.64
C GLY A 276 8.72 20.36 -5.76
N ARG A 277 8.82 21.04 -4.62
CA ARG A 277 9.04 22.50 -4.55
C ARG A 277 10.23 22.92 -5.41
N GLY A 278 10.08 24.02 -6.15
CA GLY A 278 11.08 24.59 -7.04
C GLY A 278 11.16 23.95 -8.42
N SER A 279 10.45 22.84 -8.65
CA SER A 279 10.36 22.23 -9.99
C SER A 279 9.71 23.20 -10.98
N THR A 280 10.18 23.22 -12.23
CA THR A 280 9.55 23.99 -13.30
C THR A 280 8.13 23.48 -13.56
N PHE A 281 7.19 24.40 -13.74
CA PHE A 281 5.82 24.06 -14.11
C PHE A 281 5.77 23.52 -15.54
N VAL A 282 5.13 22.35 -15.72
CA VAL A 282 4.99 21.68 -17.02
C VAL A 282 3.51 21.32 -17.24
N PRO A 283 2.76 22.08 -18.05
CA PRO A 283 1.31 21.88 -18.23
C PRO A 283 0.92 20.45 -18.68
N ASP A 284 1.81 19.75 -19.37
CA ASP A 284 1.57 18.38 -19.82
C ASP A 284 1.51 17.37 -18.67
N THR A 285 2.16 17.66 -17.54
CA THR A 285 2.32 16.69 -16.43
C THR A 285 1.70 17.12 -15.12
N MET A 286 1.31 18.39 -14.99
CA MET A 286 0.70 18.97 -13.79
C MET A 286 -0.31 20.07 -14.16
N GLN A 287 -1.19 20.41 -13.22
CA GLN A 287 -2.21 21.45 -13.40
C GLN A 287 -2.03 22.55 -12.34
N SER A 288 -2.18 23.83 -12.71
CA SER A 288 -2.20 24.92 -11.74
C SER A 288 -3.50 24.92 -10.94
N CYS A 289 -3.44 25.18 -9.63
CA CYS A 289 -4.62 25.31 -8.78
C CYS A 289 -5.57 26.44 -9.22
N ASP A 290 -5.06 27.49 -9.86
CA ASP A 290 -5.86 28.62 -10.37
C ASP A 290 -6.56 28.34 -11.72
N GLY A 291 -6.36 27.14 -12.28
CA GLY A 291 -6.95 26.75 -13.56
C GLY A 291 -6.35 27.45 -14.78
N GLU A 292 -7.02 28.51 -15.24
CA GLU A 292 -6.82 29.15 -16.57
C GLU A 292 -6.04 30.46 -16.55
N SER A 293 -5.62 30.95 -15.37
CA SER A 293 -4.80 32.16 -15.29
C SER A 293 -3.51 31.98 -16.10
N PRO A 294 -3.07 33.00 -16.87
CA PRO A 294 -1.86 32.90 -17.66
C PRO A 294 -0.68 32.63 -16.73
N VAL A 295 -0.12 31.43 -16.82
CA VAL A 295 1.05 31.03 -16.05
C VAL A 295 2.27 31.74 -16.62
N ARG A 296 3.15 32.25 -15.75
CA ARG A 296 4.44 32.83 -16.18
C ARG A 296 5.32 31.74 -16.78
N ASP A 297 6.14 32.07 -17.76
CA ASP A 297 7.06 31.11 -18.37
C ASP A 297 8.52 31.61 -18.25
N PRO A 298 9.41 30.92 -17.51
CA PRO A 298 9.14 29.77 -16.65
C PRO A 298 8.56 30.20 -15.29
N ASP A 299 7.67 29.39 -14.75
CA ASP A 299 7.24 29.45 -13.35
C ASP A 299 7.61 28.16 -12.62
N HIS A 300 7.60 28.24 -11.29
CA HIS A 300 8.04 27.18 -10.41
C HIS A 300 6.93 26.77 -9.45
N VAL A 301 6.91 25.48 -9.15
CA VAL A 301 6.00 24.89 -8.17
C VAL A 301 6.40 25.35 -6.77
N LEU A 302 5.48 26.00 -6.06
CA LEU A 302 5.61 26.27 -4.64
C LEU A 302 5.34 25.01 -3.82
N CYS A 303 4.19 24.38 -4.06
CA CYS A 303 3.79 23.12 -3.42
C CYS A 303 2.75 22.37 -4.26
N THR A 304 2.59 21.08 -3.96
CA THR A 304 1.51 20.24 -4.53
C THR A 304 0.32 20.25 -3.58
N CYS A 305 -0.89 20.48 -4.10
CA CYS A 305 -2.14 20.57 -3.35
C CYS A 305 -3.11 19.42 -3.66
N GLU A 306 -2.93 18.71 -4.76
CA GLU A 306 -3.65 17.47 -5.06
C GLU A 306 -2.68 16.42 -5.60
N LEU A 307 -2.81 15.17 -5.15
CA LEU A 307 -2.00 14.05 -5.61
C LEU A 307 -2.33 13.71 -7.07
N GLY A 308 -1.29 13.42 -7.85
CA GLY A 308 -1.43 12.83 -9.18
C GLY A 308 -1.31 11.32 -9.15
N LEU A 309 -1.74 10.67 -10.24
CA LEU A 309 -1.66 9.23 -10.46
C LEU A 309 -1.01 8.95 -11.81
N LYS A 310 -0.03 8.04 -11.85
CA LYS A 310 0.64 7.63 -13.08
C LYS A 310 0.91 6.13 -13.09
N ILE A 311 1.00 5.58 -14.29
CA ILE A 311 1.41 4.21 -14.55
C ILE A 311 2.83 4.22 -15.12
N SER A 312 3.69 3.35 -14.62
CA SER A 312 4.94 2.98 -15.29
C SER A 312 4.68 1.83 -16.26
N GLN A 313 4.85 2.11 -17.56
CA GLN A 313 4.76 1.12 -18.62
C GLN A 313 6.16 0.83 -19.17
N SER A 314 6.56 -0.44 -19.13
CA SER A 314 7.74 -0.90 -19.84
C SER A 314 7.41 -1.00 -21.33
N VAL A 315 7.95 -0.09 -22.15
CA VAL A 315 7.77 -0.13 -23.60
C VAL A 315 9.05 -0.68 -24.22
N GLU A 316 8.98 -1.87 -24.82
CA GLU A 316 10.05 -2.35 -25.69
C GLU A 316 10.04 -1.54 -27.00
N LYS A 317 11.10 -0.76 -27.23
CA LYS A 317 11.37 -0.12 -28.52
C LYS A 317 12.77 -0.52 -28.97
N ASP A 318 12.87 -1.11 -30.15
CA ASP A 318 14.14 -1.43 -30.82
C ASP A 318 15.13 -2.24 -29.96
N GLY A 319 14.64 -3.21 -29.18
CA GLY A 319 15.48 -4.05 -28.31
C GLY A 319 15.95 -3.37 -27.01
N HIS A 320 15.46 -2.16 -26.73
CA HIS A 320 15.66 -1.46 -25.46
C HIS A 320 14.32 -1.24 -24.76
N SER A 321 14.22 -1.65 -23.49
CA SER A 321 13.10 -1.29 -22.62
C SER A 321 13.22 0.18 -22.23
N ALA A 322 12.31 1.01 -22.75
CA ALA A 322 12.14 2.39 -22.31
C ALA A 322 10.93 2.48 -21.37
N GLU A 323 11.10 3.12 -20.21
CA GLU A 323 10.01 3.37 -19.28
C GLU A 323 9.16 4.55 -19.79
N ARG A 324 7.88 4.31 -20.10
CA ARG A 324 6.92 5.35 -20.44
C ARG A 324 5.99 5.55 -19.25
N LEU A 325 5.96 6.77 -18.74
CA LEU A 325 5.01 7.17 -17.70
C LEU A 325 3.72 7.66 -18.37
N ALA A 326 2.61 6.97 -18.12
CA ALA A 326 1.28 7.40 -18.51
C ALA A 326 0.59 8.08 -17.33
N ILE A 327 0.21 9.35 -17.47
CA ILE A 327 -0.47 10.10 -16.41
C ILE A 327 -1.97 9.79 -16.50
N LEU A 328 -2.52 9.26 -15.42
CA LEU A 328 -3.96 9.01 -15.27
C LEU A 328 -4.65 10.22 -14.66
N GLU A 329 -4.00 10.86 -13.68
CA GLU A 329 -4.51 12.05 -13.00
C GLU A 329 -3.34 13.03 -12.78
N LYS A 330 -3.52 14.28 -13.17
CA LYS A 330 -2.49 15.31 -12.99
C LYS A 330 -2.52 15.83 -11.56
N PRO A 331 -1.37 15.97 -10.88
CA PRO A 331 -1.32 16.65 -9.61
C PRO A 331 -1.68 18.13 -9.82
N LYS A 332 -2.41 18.71 -8.87
CA LYS A 332 -2.60 20.16 -8.83
C LYS A 332 -1.52 20.81 -7.98
N VAL A 333 -0.95 21.90 -8.48
CA VAL A 333 0.16 22.62 -7.87
C VAL A 333 -0.16 24.10 -7.70
N VAL A 334 0.32 24.68 -6.60
CA VAL A 334 0.36 26.12 -6.41
C VAL A 334 1.71 26.62 -6.91
N LEU A 335 1.70 27.73 -7.65
CA LEU A 335 2.88 28.33 -8.23
C LEU A 335 3.40 29.51 -7.40
N TYR A 336 4.68 29.84 -7.56
CA TYR A 336 5.26 31.01 -6.90
C TYR A 336 4.61 32.33 -7.38
N SER A 337 4.26 32.42 -8.68
CA SER A 337 3.58 33.61 -9.22
C SER A 337 2.19 33.81 -8.60
N THR A 338 1.37 32.75 -8.55
CA THR A 338 0.05 32.73 -7.90
C THR A 338 0.13 33.28 -6.48
N MET A 339 1.05 32.75 -5.68
CA MET A 339 1.20 33.16 -4.29
C MET A 339 1.68 34.62 -4.17
N SER A 340 2.60 35.04 -5.03
CA SER A 340 3.10 36.42 -5.04
C SER A 340 1.99 37.41 -5.42
N GLU A 341 1.14 37.04 -6.38
CA GLU A 341 0.01 37.86 -6.82
C GLU A 341 -1.05 38.00 -5.73
N MET A 342 -1.37 36.89 -5.03
CA MET A 342 -2.26 36.87 -3.88
C MET A 342 -1.80 37.85 -2.78
N ILE A 343 -0.50 37.88 -2.49
CA ILE A 343 0.07 38.78 -1.46
C ILE A 343 0.13 40.24 -1.95
N SER A 344 0.37 40.45 -3.25
CA SER A 344 0.50 41.80 -3.84
C SER A 344 -0.83 42.54 -4.05
N ARG A 345 -1.97 41.85 -3.95
CA ARG A 345 -3.32 42.45 -4.06
C ARG A 345 -3.78 43.18 -2.78
N ILE A 346 -2.88 43.31 -1.82
CA ILE A 346 -3.02 44.03 -0.55
C ILE A 346 -2.25 45.34 -0.67
#